data_AF-A0A9D7M4T7-F1
#
_entry.id   AF-A0A9D7M4T7-F1
#
_cell.length_a   1.000
_cell.length_b   1.000
_cell.length_c   1.000
_cell.angle_alpha   90.00
_cell.angle_beta   90.00
_cell.angle_gamma   90.00
#
_symmetry.space_group_name_H-M   'P 1'
#
loop_
_entity.id
_entity.type
_entity.pdbx_description
1 polymer ?
#
loop_
_entity_poly.entity_id
_entity_poly.type
_entity_poly.pdbx_seq_one_letter_code
_entity_poly.pdbx_strand_id
1 'polypeptide(L)'
;MKNLKLISMITMLLSWSLITEAQVQFGVTGGISFNKTNFKVSDLTPGTNLKFSKATGAELGIFTRIPAGFIYVKPMANVSFLRGTVTGGTDNVNESDDFNMSTIEVPVLVGLQLLPFLSIEGGQAGIILWITPKM
;
A
#
# COMPACT_ATOMS: atom_id res chain seq x y z
N MET A 1 33.16 -27.89 -25.11
CA MET A 1 32.53 -28.54 -23.92
C MET A 1 32.87 -27.89 -22.58
N LYS A 2 34.09 -27.36 -22.34
CA LYS A 2 34.45 -26.71 -21.06
C LYS A 2 33.56 -25.50 -20.70
N ASN A 3 33.24 -24.65 -21.67
CA ASN A 3 32.43 -23.44 -21.46
C ASN A 3 30.96 -23.75 -21.12
N LEU A 4 30.40 -24.84 -21.66
CA LEU A 4 29.02 -25.26 -21.39
C LEU A 4 28.86 -25.79 -19.95
N LYS A 5 29.87 -26.52 -19.46
CA LYS A 5 29.92 -26.97 -18.07
C LYS A 5 30.05 -25.80 -17.09
N LEU A 6 30.84 -24.77 -17.47
CA LEU A 6 31.00 -23.56 -16.67
C LEU A 6 29.68 -22.78 -16.57
N ILE A 7 28.97 -22.59 -17.68
CA ILE A 7 27.66 -21.90 -17.71
C ILE A 7 26.64 -22.66 -16.86
N SER A 8 26.55 -23.99 -17.02
CA SER A 8 25.66 -24.84 -16.23
C SER A 8 25.96 -24.75 -14.72
N MET A 9 27.24 -24.76 -14.34
CA MET A 9 27.67 -24.64 -12.95
C MET A 9 27.33 -23.27 -12.35
N ILE A 10 27.49 -22.19 -13.12
CA ILE A 10 27.11 -20.84 -12.71
C ILE A 10 25.59 -20.74 -12.53
N THR A 11 24.79 -21.25 -13.47
CA THR A 11 23.32 -21.24 -13.32
C THR A 11 22.85 -22.05 -12.12
N MET A 12 23.50 -23.17 -11.81
CA MET A 12 23.19 -23.98 -10.62
C MET A 12 23.53 -23.24 -9.32
N LEU A 13 24.69 -22.57 -9.25
CA LEU A 13 25.09 -21.79 -8.08
C LEU A 13 24.17 -20.57 -7.85
N LEU A 14 23.75 -19.89 -8.92
CA LEU A 14 22.76 -18.81 -8.86
C LEU A 14 21.38 -19.31 -8.43
N SER A 15 20.98 -20.51 -8.82
CA SER A 15 19.70 -21.09 -8.35
C SER A 15 19.75 -21.51 -6.88
N TRP A 16 20.92 -21.88 -6.36
CA TRP A 16 21.07 -22.33 -4.97
C TRP A 16 21.00 -21.17 -3.95
N SER A 17 21.49 -19.99 -4.31
CA SER A 17 21.42 -18.79 -3.45
C SER A 17 20.00 -18.25 -3.26
N LEU A 18 19.04 -18.64 -4.11
CA LEU A 18 17.64 -18.24 -4.00
C LEU A 18 16.87 -19.04 -2.93
N ILE A 19 17.37 -20.22 -2.54
CA ILE A 19 16.63 -21.16 -1.68
C ILE A 19 16.83 -20.83 -0.19
N THR A 20 17.95 -20.20 0.18
CA THR A 20 18.34 -20.04 1.60
C THR A 20 17.60 -18.92 2.35
N GLU A 21 16.87 -18.04 1.65
CA GLU A 21 16.16 -16.87 2.22
C GLU A 21 14.63 -17.01 2.20
N ALA A 22 14.10 -18.19 1.82
CA ALA A 22 12.67 -18.44 1.59
C ALA A 22 11.80 -18.53 2.86
N GLN A 23 12.19 -17.85 3.95
CA GLN A 23 11.37 -17.83 5.17
C GLN A 23 10.16 -16.93 4.94
N VAL A 24 8.99 -17.55 4.81
CA VAL A 24 7.71 -16.85 4.76
C VAL A 24 7.53 -16.08 6.07
N GLN A 25 7.38 -14.76 5.97
CA GLN A 25 7.16 -13.89 7.13
C GLN A 25 5.68 -13.54 7.21
N PHE A 26 5.14 -13.51 8.43
CA PHE A 26 3.80 -13.03 8.70
C PHE A 26 3.89 -11.77 9.55
N GLY A 27 2.99 -10.83 9.34
CA GLY A 27 2.95 -9.62 10.14
C GLY A 27 1.60 -8.96 10.13
N VAL A 28 1.49 -7.94 10.98
CA VAL A 28 0.32 -7.07 11.07
C VAL A 28 0.71 -5.67 10.62
N THR A 29 -0.24 -4.95 10.06
CA THR A 29 -0.09 -3.56 9.68
C THR A 29 -1.18 -2.73 10.35
N GLY A 30 -0.85 -1.48 10.63
CA GLY A 30 -1.79 -0.53 11.20
C GLY A 30 -1.37 0.87 10.83
N GLY A 31 -2.35 1.72 10.54
CA GLY A 31 -2.11 3.06 10.04
C GLY A 31 -3.26 4.00 10.39
N ILE A 32 -2.98 5.29 10.27
CA ILE A 32 -3.97 6.36 10.40
C ILE A 32 -3.87 7.23 9.16
N SER A 33 -5.00 7.54 8.55
CA SER A 33 -5.09 8.38 7.36
C SER A 33 -5.73 9.71 7.70
N PHE A 34 -5.10 10.82 7.33
CA PHE A 34 -5.71 12.15 7.44
C PHE A 34 -5.83 12.76 6.05
N ASN A 35 -7.05 12.81 5.54
CA ASN A 35 -7.36 13.41 4.25
C ASN A 35 -8.07 14.75 4.44
N LYS A 36 -7.55 15.76 3.76
CA LYS A 36 -8.19 17.07 3.59
C LYS A 36 -8.10 17.43 2.12
N THR A 37 -9.22 17.32 1.41
CA THR A 37 -9.25 17.60 -0.02
C THR A 37 -10.29 18.67 -0.30
N ASN A 38 -9.84 19.78 -0.91
CA ASN A 38 -10.73 20.84 -1.36
C ASN A 38 -11.02 20.60 -2.85
N PHE A 39 -12.24 20.18 -3.19
CA PHE A 39 -12.65 20.05 -4.57
C PHE A 39 -13.43 21.30 -4.98
N LYS A 40 -12.86 22.13 -5.86
CA LYS A 40 -13.66 23.09 -6.60
C LYS A 40 -14.34 22.36 -7.74
N VAL A 41 -15.63 22.09 -7.61
CA VAL A 41 -16.44 21.58 -8.72
C VAL A 41 -16.80 22.78 -9.60
N SER A 42 -15.88 23.21 -10.46
CA SER A 42 -16.11 24.30 -11.41
C SER A 42 -16.98 23.88 -12.60
N ASP A 43 -17.19 22.57 -12.81
CA ASP A 43 -17.61 22.06 -14.13
C ASP A 43 -19.02 21.44 -14.15
N LEU A 44 -19.72 21.33 -13.00
CA LEU A 44 -21.06 20.72 -12.94
C LEU A 44 -22.18 21.75 -12.73
N THR A 45 -21.95 22.82 -11.94
CA THR A 45 -22.87 23.96 -11.80
C THR A 45 -22.07 25.20 -11.36
N PRO A 46 -22.17 26.36 -12.02
CA PRO A 46 -21.58 27.59 -11.52
C PRO A 46 -22.15 27.92 -10.12
N GLY A 47 -21.30 28.03 -9.09
CA GLY A 47 -21.70 28.45 -7.74
C GLY A 47 -21.68 27.37 -6.65
N THR A 48 -21.65 26.08 -7.00
CA THR A 48 -21.53 24.99 -6.01
C THR A 48 -20.08 24.75 -5.58
N ASN A 49 -19.78 24.96 -4.30
CA ASN A 49 -18.49 24.61 -3.72
C ASN A 49 -18.67 23.39 -2.80
N LEU A 50 -18.14 22.23 -3.19
CA LEU A 50 -18.11 21.03 -2.33
C LEU A 50 -16.79 21.01 -1.54
N LYS A 51 -16.87 21.22 -0.23
CA LYS A 51 -15.71 21.18 0.67
C LYS A 51 -15.75 19.90 1.49
N PHE A 52 -14.78 19.01 1.29
CA PHE A 52 -14.56 17.89 2.23
C PHE A 52 -13.77 18.43 3.41
N SER A 53 -14.46 18.70 4.52
CA SER A 53 -13.91 19.55 5.58
C SER A 53 -12.88 18.84 6.46
N LYS A 54 -12.88 17.50 6.53
CA LYS A 54 -11.87 16.61 7.13
C LYS A 54 -12.36 15.16 7.02
N ALA A 55 -11.48 14.26 6.59
CA ALA A 55 -11.71 12.82 6.67
C ALA A 55 -10.54 12.17 7.42
N THR A 56 -10.83 11.54 8.55
CA THR A 56 -9.85 10.80 9.35
C THR A 56 -10.20 9.32 9.26
N GLY A 57 -9.18 8.49 9.08
CA GLY A 57 -9.36 7.05 9.03
C GLY A 57 -8.30 6.31 9.81
N ALA A 58 -8.61 5.06 10.09
CA ALA A 58 -7.72 4.08 10.68
C ALA A 58 -7.75 2.81 9.83
N GLU A 59 -6.61 2.16 9.68
CA GLU A 59 -6.46 0.90 8.96
C GLU A 59 -5.78 -0.13 9.86
N LEU A 60 -6.22 -1.37 9.73
CA LEU A 60 -5.62 -2.53 10.37
C LEU A 60 -5.58 -3.66 9.36
N GLY A 61 -4.50 -4.43 9.35
CA GLY A 61 -4.39 -5.53 8.42
C GLY A 61 -3.37 -6.57 8.81
N ILE A 62 -3.37 -7.65 8.04
CA ILE A 62 -2.40 -8.74 8.15
C ILE A 62 -1.73 -8.92 6.80
N PHE A 63 -0.48 -9.38 6.81
CA PHE A 63 0.25 -9.66 5.60
C PHE A 63 1.08 -10.93 5.70
N THR A 64 1.35 -11.52 4.55
CA THR A 64 2.32 -12.58 4.38
C THR A 64 3.35 -12.10 3.37
N ARG A 65 4.64 -12.09 3.74
CA ARG A 65 5.74 -11.79 2.83
C ARG A 65 6.37 -13.10 2.41
N ILE A 66 6.38 -13.34 1.09
CA ILE A 66 6.97 -14.50 0.45
C ILE A 66 8.24 -14.04 -0.27
N PRO A 67 9.43 -14.24 0.32
CA PRO A 67 10.70 -13.81 -0.28
C PRO A 67 11.12 -14.72 -1.44
N ALA A 68 11.73 -14.10 -2.45
CA ALA A 68 12.33 -14.73 -3.63
C ALA A 68 13.67 -14.03 -3.94
N GLY A 69 14.63 -14.14 -3.01
CA GLY A 69 15.89 -13.39 -3.05
C GLY A 69 15.69 -11.91 -2.72
N PHE A 70 16.15 -11.01 -3.59
CA PHE A 70 15.99 -9.55 -3.39
C PHE A 70 14.56 -9.05 -3.65
N ILE A 71 13.70 -9.86 -4.26
CA ILE A 71 12.31 -9.51 -4.55
C ILE A 71 11.41 -10.33 -3.63
N TYR A 72 10.27 -9.79 -3.24
CA TYR A 72 9.25 -10.52 -2.52
C TYR A 72 7.85 -10.16 -2.99
N VAL A 73 6.91 -11.09 -2.80
CA VAL A 73 5.48 -10.83 -2.97
C VAL A 73 4.85 -10.74 -1.60
N LYS A 74 3.97 -9.75 -1.40
CA LYS A 74 3.30 -9.48 -0.13
C LYS A 74 1.79 -9.33 -0.33
N PRO A 75 1.01 -10.42 -0.33
CA PRO A 75 -0.43 -10.35 -0.13
C PRO A 75 -0.75 -9.77 1.26
N MET A 76 -1.76 -8.91 1.30
CA MET A 76 -2.28 -8.30 2.53
C MET A 76 -3.80 -8.40 2.57
N ALA A 77 -4.37 -8.36 3.76
CA ALA A 77 -5.78 -8.16 3.99
C ALA A 77 -5.95 -7.02 4.99
N ASN A 78 -6.54 -5.92 4.53
CA ASN A 78 -6.71 -4.69 5.29
C ASN A 78 -8.19 -4.40 5.48
N VAL A 79 -8.53 -3.90 6.67
CA VAL A 79 -9.81 -3.29 6.99
C VAL A 79 -9.54 -1.85 7.35
N SER A 80 -10.20 -0.93 6.65
CA SER A 80 -10.11 0.50 6.92
C SER A 80 -11.47 1.05 7.34
N PHE A 81 -11.41 2.05 8.21
CA PHE A 81 -12.55 2.83 8.68
C PHE A 81 -12.23 4.29 8.40
N LEU A 82 -13.08 4.97 7.64
CA LEU A 82 -12.95 6.37 7.29
C LEU A 82 -14.19 7.11 7.76
N ARG A 83 -13.99 8.12 8.61
CA ARG A 83 -15.05 9.01 9.07
C ARG A 83 -14.71 10.44 8.69
N GLY A 84 -15.70 11.17 8.19
CA GLY A 84 -15.52 12.57 7.89
C GLY A 84 -16.82 13.31 7.73
N THR A 85 -16.70 14.58 7.41
CA THR A 85 -17.83 15.46 7.16
C THR A 85 -17.67 16.05 5.77
N VAL A 86 -18.72 15.91 4.95
CA VAL A 86 -18.84 16.59 3.67
C VAL A 86 -19.67 17.84 3.89
N THR A 87 -19.15 18.99 3.48
CA THR A 87 -19.90 20.24 3.51
C THR A 87 -20.14 20.67 2.06
N GLY A 88 -21.40 20.70 1.64
CA GLY A 88 -21.82 21.07 0.30
C GLY A 88 -22.94 22.09 0.35
N GLY A 89 -22.93 23.06 -0.57
CA GLY A 89 -23.94 24.11 -0.59
C GLY A 89 -23.95 24.90 -1.89
N THR A 90 -25.13 25.39 -2.26
CA THR A 90 -25.32 26.43 -3.30
C THR A 90 -25.68 27.73 -2.58
N ASP A 91 -25.20 28.87 -3.08
CA ASP A 91 -25.34 30.23 -2.54
C ASP A 91 -26.29 30.39 -1.33
N ASN A 92 -25.67 30.58 -0.14
CA ASN A 92 -26.28 30.89 1.17
C ASN A 92 -26.88 29.73 1.98
N VAL A 93 -26.83 28.49 1.51
CA VAL A 93 -27.18 27.30 2.32
C VAL A 93 -25.96 26.39 2.42
N ASN A 94 -25.42 26.23 3.64
CA ASN A 94 -24.38 25.24 3.92
C ASN A 94 -25.06 24.00 4.49
N GLU A 95 -25.08 22.90 3.72
CA GLU A 95 -25.44 21.59 4.25
C GLU A 95 -24.18 20.83 4.62
N SER A 96 -24.21 20.21 5.80
CA SER A 96 -23.12 19.40 6.32
C SER A 96 -23.68 18.03 6.62
N ASP A 97 -23.09 17.01 6.02
CA ASP A 97 -23.46 15.63 6.28
C ASP A 97 -22.25 14.81 6.71
N ASP A 98 -22.46 13.93 7.67
CA ASP A 98 -21.43 13.07 8.23
C ASP A 98 -21.45 11.74 7.50
N PHE A 99 -20.27 11.28 7.07
CA PHE A 99 -20.12 10.00 6.41
C PHE A 99 -19.21 9.07 7.21
N ASN A 100 -19.54 7.80 7.17
CA ASN A 100 -18.74 6.71 7.71
C ASN A 100 -18.64 5.61 6.65
N MET A 101 -17.43 5.32 6.22
CA MET A 101 -17.12 4.26 5.27
C MET A 101 -16.23 3.22 5.94
N SER A 102 -16.56 1.95 5.71
CA SER A 102 -15.66 0.85 6.02
C SER A 102 -15.35 0.11 4.73
N THR A 103 -14.07 -0.16 4.49
CA THR A 103 -13.60 -0.83 3.29
C THR A 103 -12.74 -2.03 3.68
N ILE A 104 -12.92 -3.13 2.96
CA ILE A 104 -12.04 -4.30 3.05
C ILE A 104 -11.26 -4.37 1.75
N GLU A 105 -9.94 -4.43 1.85
CA GLU A 105 -9.03 -4.45 0.72
C GLU A 105 -8.08 -5.64 0.85
N VAL A 106 -7.83 -6.32 -0.28
CA VAL A 106 -6.88 -7.44 -0.33
C VAL A 106 -5.81 -7.14 -1.38
N PRO A 107 -4.90 -6.19 -1.11
CA PRO A 107 -3.88 -5.82 -2.08
C PRO A 107 -2.79 -6.89 -2.15
N VAL A 108 -2.20 -7.03 -3.32
CA VAL A 108 -0.96 -7.78 -3.52
C VAL A 108 0.12 -6.79 -3.90
N LEU A 109 1.16 -6.71 -3.06
CA LEU A 109 2.32 -5.86 -3.30
C LEU A 109 3.49 -6.70 -3.81
N VAL A 110 4.33 -6.10 -4.64
CA VAL A 110 5.66 -6.62 -5.00
C VAL A 110 6.70 -5.68 -4.40
N GLY A 111 7.63 -6.24 -3.65
CA GLY A 111 8.69 -5.49 -2.98
C GLY A 111 10.08 -5.85 -3.46
N LEU A 112 10.97 -4.87 -3.43
CA LEU A 112 12.40 -5.01 -3.64
C LEU A 112 13.12 -4.67 -2.32
N GLN A 113 13.81 -5.67 -1.78
CA GLN A 113 14.68 -5.53 -0.62
C GLN A 113 16.01 -4.91 -1.07
N LEU A 114 16.25 -3.65 -0.70
CA LEU A 114 17.49 -2.93 -1.03
C LEU A 114 18.57 -3.19 0.02
N LEU A 115 18.19 -3.08 1.29
CA LEU A 115 19.04 -3.34 2.46
C LEU A 115 18.22 -4.14 3.47
N PRO A 116 18.83 -4.81 4.47
CA PRO A 116 18.07 -5.59 5.47
C PRO A 116 16.96 -4.82 6.20
N PHE A 117 17.07 -3.49 6.30
CA PHE A 117 16.10 -2.61 6.95
C PHE A 117 15.33 -1.71 5.97
N LEU A 118 15.66 -1.74 4.67
CA LEU A 118 15.09 -0.83 3.68
C LEU A 118 14.52 -1.62 2.49
N SER A 119 13.24 -1.42 2.25
CA SER A 119 12.53 -2.05 1.15
C SER A 119 11.60 -1.06 0.47
N ILE A 120 11.52 -1.16 -0.85
CA ILE A 120 10.54 -0.42 -1.65
C ILE A 120 9.47 -1.41 -2.08
N GLU A 121 8.20 -1.05 -1.90
CA GLU A 121 7.07 -1.86 -2.31
C GLU A 121 6.19 -1.08 -3.28
N GLY A 122 5.64 -1.79 -4.26
CA GLY A 122 4.66 -1.24 -5.19
C GLY A 122 3.52 -2.23 -5.41
N GLY A 123 2.31 -1.70 -5.55
CA GLY A 123 1.15 -2.47 -5.95
C GLY A 123 0.04 -1.59 -6.47
N GLN A 124 -1.15 -2.18 -6.67
CA GLN A 124 -2.29 -1.48 -7.25
C GLN A 124 -2.71 -0.25 -6.43
N ALA A 125 -2.47 -0.28 -5.11
CA ALA A 125 -2.77 0.83 -4.19
C ALA A 125 -1.72 1.95 -4.19
N GLY A 126 -0.59 1.80 -4.90
CA GLY A 126 0.48 2.80 -4.99
C GLY A 126 1.87 2.25 -4.66
N ILE A 127 2.83 3.17 -4.48
CA ILE A 127 4.21 2.87 -4.08
C ILE A 127 4.35 3.23 -2.59
N ILE A 128 4.86 2.29 -1.80
CA ILE A 128 5.06 2.43 -0.36
C ILE A 128 6.54 2.20 -0.04
N LEU A 129 7.16 3.16 0.64
CA LEU A 129 8.51 3.02 1.17
C LEU A 129 8.44 2.49 2.61
N TRP A 130 9.00 1.31 2.85
CA TRP A 130 9.04 0.72 4.19
C TRP A 130 10.46 0.75 4.77
N ILE A 131 10.56 1.27 5.99
CA ILE A 131 11.72 1.06 6.86
C ILE A 131 11.32 -0.03 7.84
N THR A 132 11.86 -1.23 7.63
CA THR A 132 11.56 -2.37 8.52
C THR A 132 12.61 -2.36 9.64
N PRO A 133 12.22 -2.26 10.93
CA PRO A 133 13.17 -2.46 12.01
C PRO A 133 13.68 -3.90 11.94
N LYS A 134 14.99 -4.08 12.11
CA LYS A 134 15.61 -5.40 12.16
C LYS A 134 15.04 -6.14 13.39
N MET A 135 14.40 -7.29 13.17
CA MET A 135 14.12 -8.25 14.25
C MET A 135 15.39 -9.05 14.56
#